data_AF-U3TV24-F1
#
_entry.id   AF-U3TV24-F1
#
_cell.length_a   1.000
_cell.length_b   1.000
_cell.length_c   1.000
_cell.angle_alpha   90.00
_cell.angle_beta   90.00
_cell.angle_gamma   90.00
#
_symmetry.space_group_name_H-M   'P 1'
#
loop_
_entity.id
_entity.type
_entity.pdbx_description
1 polymer ?
#
loop_
_entity_poly.entity_id
_entity_poly.type
_entity_poly.pdbx_seq_one_letter_code
_entity_poly.pdbx_strand_id
1 'polypeptide(L)'
;MVVSLKYISYVMRADNAGEGGILTLMSLAGRNTGARATAILVIMGLIGGSFFYGEVVITPAVSVLSAIEGLEIAAPSLDSYIVPLAIAVLTLLFVI
;
A
#
# COMPACT_ATOMS: atom_id res chain seq x y z
N MET A 1 -14.87 11.72 0.20
CA MET A 1 -14.68 13.01 -0.51
C MET A 1 -13.64 13.91 0.15
N VAL A 2 -13.63 14.07 1.48
CA VAL A 2 -12.63 14.91 2.17
C VAL A 2 -11.18 14.47 1.89
N VAL A 3 -10.92 13.16 1.85
CA VAL A 3 -9.59 12.60 1.51
C VAL A 3 -9.20 12.95 0.07
N SER A 4 -10.08 12.71 -0.90
CA SER A 4 -9.84 13.03 -2.31
C SER A 4 -9.59 14.52 -2.55
N LEU A 5 -10.36 15.40 -1.89
CA LEU A 5 -10.16 16.85 -1.98
C LEU A 5 -8.81 17.28 -1.42
N LYS A 6 -8.39 16.77 -0.25
CA LYS A 6 -7.04 17.05 0.29
C LYS A 6 -5.93 16.53 -0.63
N TYR A 7 -6.11 15.36 -1.23
CA TYR A 7 -5.14 14.79 -2.16
C TYR A 7 -4.93 15.68 -3.40
N ILE A 8 -6.03 16.10 -4.02
CA ILE A 8 -5.97 16.94 -5.23
C ILE A 8 -5.45 18.35 -4.93
N SER A 9 -5.84 18.94 -3.80
CA SER A 9 -5.46 20.32 -3.47
C SER A 9 -4.04 20.47 -2.91
N TYR A 10 -3.51 19.48 -2.19
CA TYR A 10 -2.19 19.56 -1.56
C TYR A 10 -1.17 18.61 -2.19
N VAL A 11 -1.51 17.32 -2.35
CA VAL A 11 -0.53 16.30 -2.79
C VAL A 11 -0.21 16.48 -4.28
N MET A 12 -1.21 16.70 -5.13
CA MET A 12 -1.07 16.97 -6.57
C MET A 12 -0.54 18.39 -6.89
N ARG A 13 -0.21 19.22 -5.88
CA ARG A 13 0.49 20.50 -6.08
C ARG A 13 1.93 20.47 -5.57
N ALA A 14 2.30 19.40 -4.85
CA ALA A 14 3.65 19.16 -4.32
C ALA A 14 4.45 18.22 -5.25
N ASP A 15 4.02 18.10 -6.49
CA ASP A 15 4.55 17.33 -7.59
C ASP A 15 5.67 18.09 -8.32
N ASN A 16 6.67 17.35 -8.81
CA ASN A 16 7.74 17.91 -9.63
C ASN A 16 7.43 17.61 -11.10
N ALA A 17 6.95 18.60 -11.85
CA ALA A 17 6.54 18.46 -13.24
C ALA A 17 5.46 17.37 -13.49
N GLY A 18 4.54 17.18 -12.54
CA GLY A 18 3.48 16.18 -12.63
C GLY A 18 3.84 14.79 -12.10
N GLU A 19 5.10 14.55 -11.72
CA GLU A 19 5.49 13.34 -10.99
C GLU A 19 5.27 13.55 -9.48
N GLY A 20 4.29 12.83 -8.94
CA GLY A 20 3.99 12.78 -7.50
C GLY A 20 4.39 11.45 -6.89
N GLY A 21 4.66 11.45 -5.59
CA GLY A 21 4.89 10.23 -4.83
C GLY A 21 6.20 10.22 -4.06
N ILE A 22 6.35 9.22 -3.21
CA ILE A 22 7.45 9.12 -2.25
C ILE A 22 8.83 8.98 -2.92
N LEU A 23 8.89 8.29 -4.06
CA LEU A 23 10.12 8.12 -4.85
C LEU A 23 10.57 9.44 -5.51
N THR A 24 9.64 10.21 -6.08
CA THR A 24 9.93 11.50 -6.71
C THR A 24 10.36 12.54 -5.67
N LEU A 25 9.71 12.56 -4.50
CA LEU A 25 10.06 13.46 -3.41
C LEU A 25 11.44 13.16 -2.81
N MET A 26 11.83 11.87 -2.71
CA MET A 26 13.20 11.48 -2.33
C MET A 26 14.25 11.95 -3.35
N SER A 27 13.96 11.82 -4.65
CA SER A 27 14.83 12.32 -5.73
C SER A 27 15.01 13.85 -5.67
N LEU A 28 13.95 14.59 -5.36
CA LEU A 28 13.99 16.05 -5.26
C LEU A 28 14.72 16.56 -4.02
N ALA A 29 14.59 15.85 -2.89
CA ALA A 29 15.28 16.17 -1.64
C ALA A 29 16.81 16.14 -1.79
N GLY A 30 17.35 15.37 -2.73
CA GLY A 30 18.78 15.36 -3.03
C GLY A 30 19.28 16.61 -3.75
N ARG A 31 18.39 17.35 -4.43
CA ARG A 31 18.74 18.44 -5.36
C ARG A 31 18.65 19.82 -4.74
N ASN A 32 17.72 20.03 -3.82
CA ASN A 32 17.35 21.36 -3.30
C ASN A 32 17.45 21.51 -1.77
N THR A 33 18.12 20.58 -1.07
CA THR A 33 18.21 20.60 0.41
C THR A 33 19.63 20.33 0.91
N GLY A 34 19.99 20.90 2.07
CA GLY A 34 21.27 20.62 2.71
C GLY A 34 21.38 19.17 3.20
N ALA A 35 22.60 18.64 3.30
CA ALA A 35 22.88 17.22 3.55
C ALA A 35 22.10 16.60 4.73
N ARG A 36 21.93 17.34 5.84
CA ARG A 36 21.18 16.88 7.01
C ARG A 36 19.67 16.76 6.74
N ALA A 37 19.10 17.73 6.00
CA ALA A 37 17.70 17.71 5.64
C ALA A 37 17.40 16.59 4.63
N THR A 38 18.28 16.38 3.64
CA THR A 38 18.19 15.27 2.69
C THR A 38 18.19 13.91 3.39
N ALA A 39 19.08 13.69 4.36
CA ALA A 39 19.12 12.44 5.11
C ALA A 39 17.80 12.16 5.85
N ILE A 40 17.21 13.17 6.50
CA ILE A 40 15.92 13.04 7.17
C ILE A 40 14.80 12.74 6.17
N LEU A 41 14.77 13.43 5.03
CA LEU A 41 13.76 13.23 4.00
C LEU A 41 13.84 11.84 3.36
N VAL A 42 15.04 11.30 3.16
CA VAL A 42 15.22 9.92 2.68
C VAL A 42 14.73 8.90 3.71
N ILE A 43 15.06 9.07 5.00
CA ILE A 43 14.57 8.16 6.05
C ILE A 43 13.04 8.19 6.11
N MET A 44 12.43 9.38 6.09
CA MET A 44 10.97 9.53 6.04
C MET A 44 10.37 8.90 4.77
N GLY A 45 11.06 9.03 3.64
CA GLY A 45 10.70 8.40 2.38
C GLY A 45 10.74 6.87 2.44
N LEU A 46 11.76 6.30 3.08
CA LEU A 46 11.86 4.86 3.29
C LEU A 46 10.75 4.33 4.21
N ILE A 47 10.43 5.06 5.28
CA ILE A 47 9.34 4.70 6.20
C ILE A 47 7.99 4.74 5.47
N GLY A 48 7.70 5.80 4.72
CA GLY A 48 6.45 5.86 3.95
C GLY A 48 6.40 4.82 2.84
N GLY A 49 7.54 4.52 2.21
CA GLY A 49 7.65 3.49 1.17
C GLY A 49 7.41 2.09 1.71
N SER A 50 7.89 1.78 2.92
CA SER A 50 7.64 0.49 3.57
C SER A 50 6.18 0.31 3.97
N PHE A 51 5.52 1.37 4.47
CA PHE A 51 4.09 1.32 4.72
C PHE A 51 3.29 1.12 3.44
N PHE A 52 3.63 1.82 2.35
CA PHE A 52 2.99 1.60 1.06
C PHE A 52 3.15 0.16 0.57
N TYR A 53 4.36 -0.41 0.70
CA TYR A 53 4.61 -1.80 0.34
C TYR A 53 3.81 -2.78 1.21
N GLY A 54 3.70 -2.51 2.52
CA GLY A 54 2.86 -3.27 3.43
C GLY A 54 1.39 -3.28 3.00
N GLU A 55 0.83 -2.10 2.68
CA GLU A 55 -0.56 -1.97 2.23
C GLU A 55 -0.85 -2.76 0.93
N VAL A 56 0.12 -2.82 0.01
CA VAL A 56 0.02 -3.59 -1.25
C VAL A 56 -0.11 -5.10 -1.00
N VAL A 57 0.51 -5.62 0.05
CA VAL A 57 0.42 -7.05 0.42
C VAL A 57 -0.78 -7.32 1.33
N ILE A 58 -1.07 -6.43 2.29
CA ILE A 58 -2.12 -6.62 3.29
C ILE A 58 -3.52 -6.55 2.67
N THR A 59 -3.77 -5.59 1.77
CA THR A 59 -5.09 -5.39 1.16
C THR A 59 -5.63 -6.64 0.44
N PRO A 60 -4.88 -7.29 -0.48
CA PRO A 60 -5.36 -8.50 -1.14
C PRO A 60 -5.50 -9.67 -0.15
N ALA A 61 -4.62 -9.78 0.84
CA ALA A 61 -4.71 -10.83 1.86
C ALA A 61 -6.01 -10.70 2.68
N VAL A 62 -6.29 -9.50 3.21
CA VAL A 62 -7.51 -9.23 3.99
C VAL A 62 -8.75 -9.41 3.12
N SER A 63 -8.75 -8.90 1.87
CA SER A 63 -9.90 -9.04 0.98
C SER A 63 -10.21 -10.50 0.64
N VAL A 64 -9.21 -11.35 0.40
CA VAL A 64 -9.42 -12.77 0.09
C VAL A 64 -9.90 -13.53 1.32
N LEU A 65 -9.29 -13.28 2.48
CA LEU A 65 -9.69 -13.92 3.73
C LEU A 65 -11.15 -13.58 4.07
N SER A 66 -11.52 -12.30 4.03
CA SER A 66 -12.90 -11.86 4.28
C SER A 66 -13.92 -12.42 3.28
N ALA A 67 -13.54 -12.61 2.02
CA ALA A 67 -14.40 -13.25 1.03
C ALA A 67 -14.66 -14.73 1.35
N ILE A 68 -13.65 -15.44 1.85
CA ILE A 68 -13.76 -16.87 2.18
C ILE A 68 -14.44 -17.10 3.53
N GLU A 69 -14.16 -16.27 4.54
CA GLU A 69 -14.91 -16.27 5.81
C GLU A 69 -16.40 -15.98 5.58
N GLY A 70 -16.73 -15.12 4.60
CA GLY A 70 -18.11 -14.90 4.18
C GLY A 70 -18.83 -16.16 3.66
N LEU A 71 -18.10 -17.16 3.15
CA LEU A 71 -18.67 -18.44 2.71
C LEU A 71 -19.06 -19.34 3.89
N GLU A 72 -18.38 -19.23 5.03
CA GLU A 72 -18.69 -20.00 6.25
C GLU A 72 -20.12 -19.73 6.72
N ILE A 73 -20.58 -18.48 6.58
CA ILE A 73 -21.95 -18.05 6.91
C ILE A 73 -23.00 -18.86 6.12
N ALA A 74 -22.69 -19.20 4.86
CA ALA A 74 -23.56 -20.00 4.01
C ALA A 74 -23.36 -21.51 4.17
N ALA A 75 -22.15 -21.95 4.53
CA ALA A 75 -21.78 -23.35 4.68
C ALA A 75 -20.80 -23.55 5.86
N PRO A 76 -21.31 -23.76 7.09
CA PRO A 76 -20.49 -23.87 8.30
C PRO A 76 -19.49 -25.04 8.30
N SER A 77 -19.72 -26.07 7.47
CA SER A 77 -18.79 -27.19 7.30
C SER A 77 -17.46 -26.80 6.64
N LEU A 78 -17.33 -25.58 6.13
CA LEU A 78 -16.12 -25.08 5.46
C LEU A 78 -15.11 -24.39 6.40
N ASP A 79 -15.41 -24.25 7.70
CA ASP A 79 -14.55 -23.55 8.67
C ASP A 79 -13.07 -24.03 8.62
N SER A 80 -12.85 -25.35 8.66
CA SER A 80 -11.49 -25.93 8.57
C SER A 80 -10.79 -25.72 7.22
N TYR A 81 -11.51 -25.30 6.18
CA TYR A 81 -10.99 -25.07 4.83
C TYR A 81 -10.73 -23.58 4.51
N ILE A 82 -11.11 -22.65 5.40
CA ILE A 82 -10.97 -21.20 5.17
C ILE A 82 -9.51 -20.83 4.89
N VAL A 83 -8.61 -21.19 5.81
CA VAL A 83 -7.18 -20.84 5.70
C VAL A 83 -6.51 -21.53 4.52
N PRO A 84 -6.65 -22.87 4.30
CA PRO A 84 -6.08 -23.53 3.12
C PRO A 84 -6.58 -22.94 1.79
N LEU A 85 -7.86 -22.59 1.69
CA LEU A 85 -8.42 -22.01 0.47
C LEU A 85 -7.89 -20.59 0.23
N ALA A 86 -7.76 -19.77 1.28
CA ALA A 86 -7.20 -18.43 1.17
C ALA A 86 -5.75 -18.48 0.68
N ILE A 87 -4.94 -19.39 1.22
CA ILE A 87 -3.55 -19.60 0.77
C ILE A 87 -3.53 -20.05 -0.70
N ALA A 88 -4.40 -20.99 -1.09
CA ALA A 88 -4.46 -21.47 -2.47
C ALA A 88 -4.84 -20.33 -3.45
N VAL A 89 -5.83 -19.51 -3.11
CA VAL A 89 -6.27 -18.36 -3.92
C VAL A 89 -5.16 -17.31 -4.02
N LEU A 90 -4.56 -16.91 -2.90
CA LEU A 90 -3.44 -15.95 -2.90
C LEU A 90 -2.26 -16.49 -3.72
N THR A 91 -1.90 -17.77 -3.55
CA THR A 91 -0.83 -18.38 -4.34
C THR A 91 -1.16 -18.32 -5.82
N LEU A 92 -2.35 -18.75 -6.24
CA LEU A 92 -2.74 -18.74 -7.66
C LEU A 92 -2.74 -17.34 -8.28
N LEU A 93 -3.18 -16.33 -7.53
CA LEU A 93 -3.25 -14.94 -8.00
C LEU A 93 -1.87 -14.28 -8.13
N PHE A 94 -0.92 -14.64 -7.26
CA PHE A 94 0.39 -14.00 -7.16
C PHE A 94 1.57 -14.91 -7.55
N VAL A 95 1.32 -16.07 -8.19
CA VAL A 95 2.38 -17.00 -8.61
C VAL A 95 3.19 -16.49 -9.81
N ILE A 96 2.67 -15.50 -10.55
CA ILE A 96 3.28 -14.89 -11.74
C ILE A 96 3.69 -13.46 -11.40
#